data_AF-I2CS51-F1
#
_entry.id   AF-I2CS51-F1
#
_cell.length_a   1.000
_cell.length_b   1.000
_cell.length_c   1.000
_cell.angle_alpha   90.00
_cell.angle_beta   90.00
_cell.angle_gamma   90.00
#
_symmetry.space_group_name_H-M   'P 1'
#
loop_
_entity.id
_entity.type
_entity.pdbx_description
1 polymer ?
#
loop_
_entity_poly.entity_id
_entity_poly.type
_entity_poly.pdbx_seq_one_letter_code
_entity_poly.pdbx_strand_id
1 'polypeptide(L)'
;MYAFRVFDVKKQAQVNDNDDDGENAAGGKLAELLAVMGVNNVIVVVSRWWGGLLLGPSRFRVINNTARQLLEQCGVRGRSGEKEGGGAGGKGLSASGKR
;
A
#
# COMPACT_ATOMS: atom_id res chain seq x y z
N MET A 1 15.28 -1.89 -3.86
CA MET A 1 14.05 -1.37 -4.52
C MET A 1 13.31 -0.43 -3.57
N TYR A 2 12.61 0.58 -4.08
CA TYR A 2 11.84 1.51 -3.24
C TYR A 2 10.55 1.99 -3.91
N ALA A 3 9.63 2.52 -3.09
CA ALA A 3 8.54 3.39 -3.53
C ALA A 3 8.25 4.45 -2.46
N PHE A 4 7.78 5.62 -2.89
CA PHE A 4 7.33 6.66 -1.98
C PHE A 4 6.04 7.32 -2.44
N ARG A 5 5.34 7.92 -1.48
CA ARG A 5 4.16 8.74 -1.70
C ARG A 5 4.14 9.87 -0.68
N VAL A 6 4.22 11.11 -1.14
CA VAL A 6 4.30 12.32 -0.31
C VAL A 6 3.32 13.37 -0.81
N PHE A 7 2.78 14.19 0.08
CA PHE A 7 1.97 15.35 -0.31
C PHE A 7 2.85 16.59 -0.37
N ASP A 8 3.04 17.15 -1.56
CA ASP A 8 3.74 18.42 -1.76
C ASP A 8 2.80 19.58 -1.41
N VAL A 9 3.04 20.19 -0.25
CA VAL A 9 2.24 21.30 0.28
C VAL A 9 2.29 22.54 -0.64
N LYS A 10 3.41 22.78 -1.34
CA LYS A 10 3.54 23.94 -2.24
C LYS A 10 2.74 23.73 -3.52
N LYS A 11 2.78 22.52 -4.06
CA LYS A 11 2.05 22.16 -5.29
C LYS A 11 0.60 21.78 -5.04
N GLN A 12 0.19 21.61 -3.77
CA GLN A 12 -1.11 21.06 -3.39
C GLN A 12 -1.41 19.75 -4.12
N ALA A 13 -0.37 18.93 -4.29
CA ALA A 13 -0.41 17.75 -5.13
C ALA A 13 0.31 16.58 -4.47
N GLN A 14 -0.19 15.38 -4.72
CA GLN A 14 0.51 14.17 -4.33
C GLN A 14 1.61 13.87 -5.34
N VAL A 15 2.80 13.57 -4.83
CA VAL A 15 3.95 13.12 -5.62
C VAL A 15 4.29 11.70 -5.16
N ASN A 16 4.43 10.80 -6.12
CA ASN A 16 4.82 9.42 -5.88
C ASN A 16 5.72 8.93 -7.00
N ASP A 17 6.69 8.09 -6.65
CA ASP A 17 7.61 7.47 -7.59
C ASP A 17 8.14 6.14 -7.02
N ASN A 18 8.85 5.37 -7.83
CA ASN A 18 9.40 4.07 -7.47
C ASN A 18 10.62 3.67 -8.30
N ASP A 19 11.41 2.74 -7.77
CA ASP A 19 12.56 2.16 -8.46
C ASP A 19 12.70 0.67 -8.13
N ASP A 20 12.95 -0.12 -9.18
CA ASP A 20 13.06 -1.58 -9.11
C ASP A 20 14.38 -2.08 -8.54
N ASP A 21 15.47 -1.29 -8.62
CA ASP A 21 16.81 -1.60 -8.11
C ASP A 21 17.30 -2.99 -8.56
N GLY A 22 17.15 -3.26 -9.87
CA GLY A 22 17.49 -4.54 -10.49
C GLY A 22 16.46 -5.67 -10.29
N GLU A 23 15.46 -5.49 -9.41
CA GLU A 23 14.32 -6.40 -9.25
C GLU A 23 13.12 -5.93 -10.07
N ASN A 24 13.15 -6.27 -11.37
CA ASN A 24 12.18 -5.82 -12.35
C ASN A 24 10.71 -5.95 -11.87
N ALA A 25 9.95 -4.86 -12.01
CA ALA A 25 8.57 -4.64 -11.58
C ALA A 25 8.30 -4.61 -10.06
N ALA A 26 9.32 -4.65 -9.20
CA ALA A 26 9.11 -4.64 -7.75
C ALA A 26 8.79 -3.25 -7.17
N GLY A 27 9.43 -2.18 -7.67
CA GLY A 27 9.15 -0.80 -7.28
C GLY A 27 7.70 -0.41 -7.59
N GLY A 28 7.21 -0.73 -8.79
CA GLY A 28 5.83 -0.47 -9.17
C GLY A 28 4.81 -1.19 -8.28
N LYS A 29 5.11 -2.43 -7.87
CA LYS A 29 4.28 -3.20 -6.93
C LYS A 29 4.29 -2.60 -5.51
N LEU A 30 5.40 -2.04 -5.07
CA LEU A 30 5.46 -1.30 -3.81
C LEU A 30 4.66 0.00 -3.89
N ALA A 31 4.71 0.73 -5.02
CA ALA A 31 3.90 1.93 -5.22
C ALA A 31 2.39 1.62 -5.20
N GLU A 32 1.98 0.53 -5.87
CA GLU A 32 0.61 0.02 -5.83
C GLU A 32 0.19 -0.33 -4.40
N LEU A 33 1.06 -1.00 -3.63
CA LEU A 33 0.81 -1.31 -2.22
C LEU A 33 0.54 -0.04 -1.39
N LEU A 34 1.38 0.99 -1.51
CA LEU A 34 1.18 2.27 -0.81
C LEU A 34 -0.14 2.92 -1.19
N ALA A 35 -0.54 2.81 -2.46
CA ALA A 35 -1.80 3.35 -2.95
C ALA A 35 -3.02 2.61 -2.41
N VAL A 36 -3.00 1.28 -2.42
CA VAL A 36 -4.07 0.44 -1.87
C VAL A 36 -4.20 0.63 -0.35
N MET A 37 -3.08 0.78 0.36
CA MET A 37 -3.09 1.04 1.80
C MET A 37 -3.46 2.49 2.15
N GLY A 38 -3.54 3.40 1.17
CA GLY A 38 -3.86 4.81 1.38
C GLY A 38 -2.84 5.58 2.22
N VAL A 39 -1.61 5.08 2.33
CA VAL A 39 -0.55 5.66 3.16
C VAL A 39 0.14 6.80 2.42
N ASN A 40 0.37 7.92 3.10
CA ASN A 40 1.01 9.11 2.53
C ASN A 40 2.12 9.59 3.46
N ASN A 41 3.03 10.41 2.92
CA ASN A 41 4.20 10.95 3.59
C ASN A 41 5.16 9.85 4.07
N VAL A 42 5.33 8.82 3.25
CA VAL A 42 6.21 7.68 3.53
C VAL A 42 7.06 7.30 2.33
N ILE A 43 8.27 6.80 2.62
CA ILE A 43 9.11 6.03 1.71
C ILE A 43 9.27 4.63 2.30
N VAL A 44 9.17 3.62 1.44
CA VAL A 44 9.47 2.23 1.81
C VAL A 44 10.58 1.73 0.93
N VAL A 45 11.60 1.15 1.57
CA VAL A 45 12.74 0.54 0.90
C VAL A 45 12.77 -0.94 1.29
N VAL A 46 12.89 -1.82 0.31
CA VAL A 46 13.04 -3.26 0.53
C VAL A 46 14.35 -3.71 -0.11
N SER A 47 15.24 -4.26 0.71
CA SER A 47 16.44 -4.95 0.26
C SER A 47 16.17 -6.45 0.15
N ARG A 48 16.54 -7.06 -0.98
CA ARG A 48 16.47 -8.52 -1.19
C ARG A 48 17.87 -9.07 -1.40
N TRP A 49 18.21 -10.16 -0.71
CA TRP A 49 19.45 -10.90 -0.93
C TRP A 49 19.21 -12.19 -1.73
N TRP A 50 20.12 -12.54 -2.64
CA TRP A 50 20.05 -13.81 -3.37
C TRP A 50 20.58 -14.96 -2.53
N GLY A 51 19.72 -15.93 -2.20
CA GLY A 51 20.06 -17.10 -1.39
C GLY A 51 20.40 -18.37 -2.17
N GLY A 52 20.62 -18.30 -3.48
CA GLY A 52 20.90 -19.48 -4.32
C GLY A 52 19.68 -20.13 -4.98
N LEU A 53 18.45 -19.68 -4.67
CA LEU A 53 17.21 -20.21 -5.25
C LEU A 53 16.42 -19.15 -6.03
N LEU A 54 16.02 -19.51 -7.25
CA LEU A 54 15.14 -18.69 -8.07
C LEU A 54 13.70 -18.77 -7.58
N LEU A 55 13.27 -17.75 -6.84
CA LEU A 55 11.90 -17.65 -6.33
C LEU A 55 10.85 -17.37 -7.41
N GLY A 56 11.28 -16.97 -8.62
CA GLY A 56 10.38 -16.56 -9.70
C GLY A 56 9.37 -15.50 -9.23
N PRO A 57 8.09 -15.57 -9.65
CA PRO A 57 7.05 -14.62 -9.24
C PRO A 57 6.77 -14.59 -7.73
N SER A 58 7.10 -15.66 -6.98
CA SER A 58 6.85 -15.71 -5.53
C SER A 58 7.62 -14.63 -4.76
N ARG A 59 8.73 -14.12 -5.30
CA ARG A 59 9.51 -13.04 -4.67
C ARG A 59 8.68 -11.78 -4.45
N PHE A 60 7.76 -11.45 -5.36
CA PHE A 60 6.94 -10.25 -5.27
C PHE A 60 5.96 -10.31 -4.09
N ARG A 61 5.40 -11.50 -3.82
CA ARG A 61 4.56 -11.70 -2.64
C ARG A 61 5.34 -11.47 -1.35
N VAL A 62 6.58 -11.97 -1.27
CA VAL A 62 7.45 -11.75 -0.10
C VAL A 62 7.77 -10.27 0.05
N ILE A 63 8.24 -9.61 -1.00
CA ILE A 63 8.56 -8.17 -1.02
C ILE A 63 7.38 -7.33 -0.53
N ASN A 64 6.19 -7.53 -1.11
CA ASN A 64 5.00 -6.76 -0.73
C ASN A 64 4.54 -7.06 0.71
N ASN A 65 4.63 -8.32 1.15
CA ASN A 65 4.26 -8.68 2.51
C ASN A 65 5.24 -8.09 3.53
N THR A 66 6.54 -8.09 3.25
CA THR A 66 7.55 -7.44 4.10
C THR A 66 7.27 -5.95 4.25
N ALA A 67 7.00 -5.25 3.15
CA ALA A 67 6.64 -3.84 3.17
C ALA A 67 5.35 -3.57 3.96
N ARG A 68 4.31 -4.38 3.76
CA ARG A 68 3.04 -4.26 4.50
C ARG A 68 3.23 -4.43 6.00
N GLN A 69 3.94 -5.48 6.42
CA GLN A 69 4.21 -5.76 7.82
C GLN A 69 5.00 -4.63 8.48
N LEU A 70 5.99 -4.06 7.78
CA LEU A 70 6.74 -2.91 8.27
C LEU A 70 5.83 -1.69 8.50
N LEU A 71 4.98 -1.37 7.53
CA LEU A 71 4.03 -0.25 7.64
C LEU A 71 3.07 -0.43 8.82
N GLU A 72 2.56 -1.65 9.02
CA GLU A 72 1.70 -2.00 10.15
C GLU A 72 2.43 -1.87 11.49
N GLN A 73 3.68 -2.36 11.58
CA GLN A 73 4.52 -2.26 12.78
C GLN A 73 4.86 -0.81 13.14
N CYS A 74 5.10 0.04 12.13
CA CYS A 74 5.33 1.47 12.33
C CYS A 74 4.04 2.24 12.68
N GLY A 75 2.88 1.59 12.69
CA GLY A 75 1.59 2.24 12.91
C GLY A 75 1.19 3.20 11.79
N VAL A 76 1.82 3.10 10.62
CA VAL A 76 1.49 3.91 9.45
C VAL A 76 0.16 3.41 8.90
N ARG A 77 -0.89 4.20 9.10
CA ARG A 77 -2.23 3.91 8.58
C ARG A 77 -2.56 4.89 7.49
N GLY A 78 -3.26 4.41 6.46
CA GLY A 78 -3.87 5.30 5.51
C GLY A 78 -4.84 6.22 6.24
N ARG A 79 -4.89 7.49 5.85
CA ARG A 79 -5.90 8.41 6.36
C ARG A 79 -7.24 7.94 5.79
N SER A 80 -7.93 7.04 6.48
CA SER A 80 -9.36 6.84 6.26
C SER A 80 -9.98 8.20 6.48
N GLY A 81 -10.60 8.78 5.44
CA GLY A 81 -11.22 10.09 5.56
C GLY A 81 -12.04 10.15 6.86
N GLU A 82 -11.67 11.08 7.73
CA GLU A 82 -12.51 11.47 8.84
C GLU A 82 -13.82 11.96 8.21
N LYS A 83 -14.87 11.14 8.21
CA LYS A 83 -16.22 11.67 8.10
C LYS A 83 -16.46 12.41 9.40
N GLU A 84 -16.39 13.74 9.35
CA GLU A 84 -17.01 14.58 10.37
C GLU A 84 -18.47 14.15 10.54
N GLY A 85 -18.93 14.13 11.79
CA GLY A 85 -20.14 13.44 12.23
C GLY A 85 -21.44 13.84 11.51
N GLY A 86 -22.32 12.85 11.36
CA GLY A 86 -23.70 13.00 10.92
C GLY A 86 -24.46 11.70 11.12
N GLY A 87 -25.45 11.70 12.01
CA GLY A 87 -26.06 10.50 12.58
C GLY A 87 -27.07 9.73 11.72
N ALA A 88 -27.48 8.60 12.33
CA ALA A 88 -28.77 7.91 12.23
C ALA A 88 -29.07 6.99 11.01
N GLY A 89 -29.52 5.77 11.32
CA GLY A 89 -30.61 5.15 10.56
C GLY A 89 -30.34 3.79 9.91
N GLY A 90 -29.89 2.78 10.65
CA GLY A 90 -29.93 1.39 10.18
C GLY A 90 -31.35 0.82 10.20
N LYS A 91 -32.13 0.98 9.11
CA LYS A 91 -33.28 0.11 8.81
C LYS A 91 -32.80 -1.02 7.90
N GLY A 92 -32.67 -2.23 8.44
CA GLY A 92 -32.44 -3.45 7.67
C GLY A 92 -33.70 -3.80 6.88
N LEU A 93 -33.57 -3.90 5.55
CA LEU A 93 -34.58 -4.53 4.68
C LEU A 93 -34.03 -5.85 4.14
N SER A 94 -34.93 -6.83 4.13
CA SER A 94 -34.80 -8.26 3.88
C SER A 94 -34.11 -8.67 2.56
N ALA A 95 -33.25 -9.69 2.64
CA ALA A 95 -32.79 -10.46 1.49
C ALA A 95 -33.84 -11.52 1.09
N SER A 96 -34.33 -11.44 -0.16
CA SER A 96 -35.11 -12.49 -0.82
C SER A 96 -34.17 -13.38 -1.61
N GLY A 97 -34.12 -14.68 -1.27
CA GLY A 97 -33.34 -15.69 -1.97
C GLY A 97 -34.03 -16.14 -3.25
N LYS A 98 -33.28 -16.17 -4.35
CA LYS A 98 -33.68 -16.83 -5.60
C LYS A 98 -33.09 -18.23 -5.65
N ARG A 99 -33.97 -19.22 -5.72
CA ARG A 99 -33.72 -20.52 -6.37
C ARG A 99 -34.17 -20.42 -7.81
#